data_AF-A0AAW9RJ45-F1
#
_entry.id   AF-A0AAW9RJ45-F1
#
_cell.length_a   1.000
_cell.length_b   1.000
_cell.length_c   1.000
_cell.angle_alpha   90.00
_cell.angle_beta   90.00
_cell.angle_gamma   90.00
#
_symmetry.space_group_name_H-M   'P 1'
#
loop_
_entity.id
_entity.type
_entity.pdbx_description
1 polymer ?
#
loop_
_entity_poly.entity_id
_entity_poly.type
_entity_poly.pdbx_seq_one_letter_code
_entity_poly.pdbx_strand_id
1 'polypeptide(L)'
;MSEEKIIEDPEDRPVMRSPLREALHRARQQEAERDDVIVELREAEVARLELLQDALSDVFEDIPPDTDLLECTLSAGTPPRLWIDVLGHVVMGRDKRTYRFLKDTRHGRQVMLETTSVEEMASRVTDYVAHRLIERERALESDRDAAPSTPERLAETQIESRPSATSGGVGGWSLLLVFLLGIVVGVAGLFSAGMVLISR
;
A
#
# COMPACT_ATOMS: atom_id res chain seq x y z
N MET A 1 63.25 24.42 -70.19
CA MET A 1 63.67 23.94 -68.86
C MET A 1 62.73 24.60 -67.85
N SER A 2 61.57 23.97 -67.66
CA SER A 2 60.54 24.43 -66.72
C SER A 2 60.14 23.19 -65.94
N GLU A 3 60.65 23.08 -64.72
CA GLU A 3 60.29 22.01 -63.80
C GLU A 3 58.85 22.22 -63.35
N GLU A 4 57.98 21.33 -63.82
CA GLU A 4 56.64 21.15 -63.30
C GLU A 4 56.77 20.56 -61.90
N LYS A 5 56.68 21.44 -60.90
CA LYS A 5 56.59 21.05 -59.50
C LYS A 5 55.21 20.46 -59.27
N ILE A 6 55.09 19.16 -59.53
CA ILE A 6 53.97 18.33 -59.11
C ILE A 6 53.96 18.39 -57.57
N ILE A 7 53.05 19.19 -57.02
CA ILE A 7 52.71 19.16 -55.61
C ILE A 7 51.74 18.00 -55.48
N GLU A 8 52.25 16.81 -55.16
CA GLU A 8 51.43 15.69 -54.71
C GLU A 8 50.74 16.13 -53.41
N ASP A 9 49.41 16.28 -53.49
CA ASP A 9 48.52 16.43 -52.35
C ASP A 9 48.62 15.16 -51.50
N PRO A 10 49.07 15.22 -50.24
CA PRO A 10 49.29 14.03 -49.45
C PRO A 10 47.94 13.48 -49.01
N GLU A 11 47.47 12.53 -49.81
CA GLU A 11 46.57 11.44 -49.44
C GLU A 11 45.19 11.83 -48.90
N ASP A 12 44.20 11.64 -49.76
CA ASP A 12 42.87 11.14 -49.42
C ASP A 12 42.98 9.73 -48.80
N ARG A 13 43.62 9.63 -47.62
CA ARG A 13 43.57 8.41 -46.81
C ARG A 13 42.16 8.34 -46.24
N PRO A 14 41.32 7.36 -46.62
CA PRO A 14 40.02 7.20 -45.98
C PRO A 14 40.30 7.04 -44.50
N VAL A 15 39.76 7.94 -43.67
CA VAL A 15 39.89 7.88 -42.21
C VAL A 15 39.17 6.62 -41.76
N MET A 16 39.86 5.48 -41.81
CA MET A 16 39.40 4.21 -41.28
C MET A 16 39.15 4.45 -39.80
N ARG A 17 37.87 4.57 -39.45
CA ARG A 17 37.44 4.68 -38.06
C ARG A 17 38.07 3.51 -37.31
N SER A 18 38.68 3.76 -36.15
CA SER A 18 39.34 2.68 -35.42
C SER A 18 38.35 1.53 -35.17
N PRO A 19 38.76 0.26 -35.26
CA PRO A 19 37.88 -0.88 -35.02
C PRO A 19 37.14 -0.80 -33.68
N LEU A 20 37.80 -0.21 -32.66
CA LEU A 20 37.19 0.10 -31.37
C LEU A 20 36.10 1.17 -31.48
N ARG A 21 36.29 2.25 -32.25
CA ARG A 21 35.28 3.30 -32.45
C ARG A 21 34.06 2.75 -33.16
N GLU A 22 34.23 1.87 -34.15
CA GLU A 22 33.11 1.18 -34.79
C GLU A 22 32.42 0.20 -33.84
N ALA A 23 33.18 -0.58 -33.06
CA ALA A 23 32.62 -1.47 -32.05
C ALA A 23 31.84 -0.70 -30.99
N LEU A 24 32.34 0.44 -30.51
CA LEU A 24 31.64 1.33 -29.58
C LEU A 24 30.38 1.94 -30.21
N HIS A 25 30.42 2.29 -31.50
CA HIS A 25 29.24 2.84 -32.17
C HIS A 25 28.15 1.78 -32.31
N ARG A 26 28.51 0.55 -32.72
CA ARG A 26 27.59 -0.59 -32.76
C ARG A 26 27.05 -0.94 -31.38
N ALA A 27 27.89 -0.96 -30.34
CA ALA A 27 27.46 -1.25 -28.98
C ALA A 27 26.44 -0.23 -28.46
N ARG A 28 26.66 1.08 -28.69
CA ARG A 28 25.69 2.13 -28.33
C ARG A 28 24.38 2.02 -29.09
N GLN A 29 24.44 1.63 -30.37
CA GLN A 29 23.23 1.43 -31.17
C GLN A 29 22.42 0.23 -30.66
N GLN A 30 23.08 -0.87 -30.32
CA GLN A 30 22.44 -2.04 -29.70
C GLN A 30 21.87 -1.73 -28.31
N GLU A 31 22.53 -0.89 -27.53
CA GLU A 31 22.02 -0.42 -26.24
C GLU A 31 20.77 0.45 -26.43
N ALA A 32 20.81 1.40 -27.36
CA ALA A 32 19.66 2.23 -27.72
C ALA A 32 18.48 1.40 -28.25
N GLU A 33 18.71 0.42 -29.13
CA GLU A 33 17.68 -0.50 -29.63
C GLU A 33 17.03 -1.32 -28.50
N ARG A 34 17.82 -1.74 -27.50
CA ARG A 34 17.29 -2.46 -26.33
C ARG A 34 16.46 -1.57 -25.43
N ASP A 35 16.90 -0.34 -25.21
CA ASP A 35 16.17 0.64 -24.40
C ASP A 35 14.85 1.04 -25.08
N ASP A 36 14.85 1.22 -26.40
CA ASP A 36 13.66 1.51 -27.21
C ASP A 36 12.60 0.41 -27.07
N VAL A 37 13.01 -0.86 -27.19
CA VAL A 37 12.10 -2.00 -26.98
C VAL A 37 11.53 -2.04 -25.56
N ILE A 38 12.30 -1.66 -24.54
CA ILE A 38 11.81 -1.60 -23.15
C ILE A 38 10.76 -0.49 -23.00
N VAL A 39 10.96 0.66 -23.66
CA VAL A 39 10.00 1.77 -23.68
C VAL A 39 8.72 1.37 -24.40
N GLU A 40 8.79 0.76 -25.58
CA GLU A 40 7.60 0.31 -26.31
C GLU A 40 6.79 -0.73 -25.53
N LEU A 41 7.46 -1.73 -24.94
CA LEU A 41 6.80 -2.71 -24.07
C LEU A 41 6.12 -2.03 -22.88
N ARG A 42 6.74 -0.99 -22.36
CA ARG A 42 6.23 -0.25 -21.22
C ARG A 42 5.01 0.58 -21.59
N GLU A 43 5.03 1.28 -22.72
CA GLU A 43 3.89 2.02 -23.24
C GLU A 43 2.72 1.08 -23.52
N ALA A 44 2.98 -0.12 -24.06
CA ALA A 44 1.96 -1.13 -24.27
C ALA A 44 1.33 -1.62 -22.95
N GLU A 45 2.11 -1.74 -21.86
CA GLU A 45 1.57 -2.07 -20.53
C GLU A 45 0.65 -0.97 -19.99
N VAL A 46 1.08 0.29 -20.12
CA VAL A 46 0.31 1.46 -19.68
C VAL A 46 -1.01 1.52 -20.46
N ALA A 47 -0.96 1.47 -21.78
CA ALA A 47 -2.14 1.51 -22.65
C ALA A 47 -3.14 0.38 -22.34
N ARG A 48 -2.66 -0.83 -21.98
CA ARG A 48 -3.54 -1.92 -21.56
C ARG A 48 -4.24 -1.61 -20.23
N LEU A 49 -3.51 -1.05 -19.27
CA LEU A 49 -4.08 -0.68 -17.98
C LEU A 49 -5.04 0.51 -18.09
N GLU A 50 -4.78 1.47 -18.99
CA GLU A 50 -5.73 2.55 -19.34
C GLU A 50 -7.02 1.96 -19.90
N LEU A 51 -6.95 0.98 -20.80
CA LEU A 51 -8.14 0.32 -21.32
C LEU A 51 -8.95 -0.39 -20.22
N LEU A 52 -8.28 -0.95 -19.20
CA LEU A 52 -8.97 -1.49 -18.03
C LEU A 52 -9.56 -0.39 -17.14
N GLN A 53 -8.85 0.73 -16.96
CA GLN A 53 -9.33 1.90 -16.22
C GLN A 53 -10.61 2.46 -16.86
N ASP A 54 -10.62 2.63 -18.18
CA ASP A 54 -11.79 3.05 -18.95
C ASP A 54 -12.94 2.07 -18.79
N ALA A 55 -12.69 0.75 -18.81
CA ALA A 55 -13.72 -0.25 -18.59
C ALA A 55 -14.30 -0.25 -17.15
N LEU A 56 -13.60 0.40 -16.22
CA LEU A 56 -14.02 0.56 -14.82
C LEU A 56 -14.63 1.93 -14.53
N SER A 57 -14.66 2.88 -15.48
CA SER A 57 -15.12 4.25 -15.21
C SER A 57 -16.53 4.27 -14.61
N ASP A 58 -17.47 3.61 -15.27
CA ASP A 58 -18.87 3.55 -14.85
C ASP A 58 -19.03 2.97 -13.43
N VAL A 59 -18.22 1.96 -13.09
CA VAL A 59 -18.25 1.31 -11.77
C VAL A 59 -17.82 2.28 -10.67
N PHE A 60 -16.80 3.11 -10.94
CA PHE A 60 -16.29 4.07 -9.97
C PHE A 60 -17.11 5.35 -9.91
N GLU A 61 -17.83 5.70 -10.98
CA GLU A 61 -18.82 6.78 -10.98
C GLU A 61 -20.03 6.49 -10.07
N ASP A 62 -20.41 5.21 -9.94
CA ASP A 62 -21.50 4.77 -9.06
C ASP A 62 -21.13 4.75 -7.57
N ILE A 63 -19.87 4.98 -7.20
CA ILE A 63 -19.41 4.93 -5.80
C ILE A 63 -19.85 6.20 -5.05
N PRO A 64 -20.42 6.06 -3.83
CA PRO A 64 -20.76 7.22 -3.00
C PRO A 64 -19.55 8.13 -2.73
N PRO A 65 -19.70 9.46 -2.83
CA PRO A 65 -18.58 10.40 -2.76
C PRO A 65 -17.90 10.49 -1.39
N ASP A 66 -18.50 9.91 -0.34
CA ASP A 66 -17.93 9.81 1.01
C ASP A 66 -17.01 8.59 1.20
N THR A 67 -16.73 7.84 0.13
CA THR A 67 -15.90 6.63 0.16
C THR A 67 -14.46 6.92 -0.29
N ASP A 68 -13.65 7.49 0.59
CA ASP A 68 -12.24 7.84 0.31
C ASP A 68 -11.27 6.64 0.18
N LEU A 69 -11.75 5.42 0.40
CA LEU A 69 -10.91 4.21 0.44
C LEU A 69 -10.65 3.62 -0.94
N LEU A 70 -11.51 3.91 -1.91
CA LEU A 70 -11.46 3.34 -3.25
C LEU A 70 -10.94 4.39 -4.22
N GLU A 71 -10.10 3.97 -5.15
CA GLU A 71 -9.58 4.82 -6.21
C GLU A 71 -9.46 4.04 -7.51
N CYS A 72 -9.51 4.70 -8.67
CA CYS A 72 -9.22 4.08 -9.95
C CYS A 72 -8.08 4.86 -10.61
N THR A 73 -6.89 4.77 -10.03
CA THR A 73 -5.76 5.64 -10.37
C THR A 73 -4.63 4.85 -11.03
N LEU A 74 -4.29 5.21 -12.27
CA LEU A 74 -3.12 4.65 -12.94
C LEU A 74 -1.83 5.35 -12.50
N SER A 75 -0.89 4.55 -11.96
CA SER A 75 0.44 4.99 -11.57
C SER A 75 1.51 4.46 -12.53
N ALA A 76 2.27 5.38 -13.11
CA ALA A 76 3.36 5.07 -14.04
C ALA A 76 4.67 4.58 -13.36
N GLY A 77 4.63 4.03 -12.14
CA GLY A 77 5.80 3.42 -11.48
C GLY A 77 6.32 2.15 -12.20
N THR A 78 7.39 1.50 -11.76
CA THR A 78 7.93 0.30 -12.44
C THR A 78 7.75 -0.96 -11.58
N PRO A 79 6.89 -1.94 -11.97
CA PRO A 79 5.95 -1.94 -13.11
C PRO A 79 4.76 -0.98 -12.92
N PRO A 80 4.02 -0.61 -13.99
CA PRO A 80 2.86 0.28 -13.87
C PRO A 80 1.75 -0.42 -13.10
N ARG A 81 0.95 0.36 -12.38
CA ARG A 81 -0.08 -0.17 -11.49
C ARG A 81 -1.36 0.64 -11.62
N LEU A 82 -2.47 -0.02 -11.83
CA LEU A 82 -3.80 0.55 -11.66
C LEU A 82 -4.25 0.28 -10.22
N TRP A 83 -4.28 1.30 -9.38
CA TRP A 83 -4.74 1.19 -8.00
C TRP A 83 -6.26 1.15 -7.95
N ILE A 84 -6.78 0.27 -7.11
CA ILE A 84 -8.22 0.06 -6.83
C ILE A 84 -8.57 0.54 -5.42
N ASP A 85 -7.65 0.29 -4.48
CA ASP A 85 -7.63 0.85 -3.14
C ASP A 85 -6.19 0.82 -2.60
N VAL A 86 -6.00 1.18 -1.33
CA VAL A 86 -4.70 1.21 -0.65
C VAL A 86 -3.94 -0.14 -0.68
N LEU A 87 -4.63 -1.27 -0.81
CA LEU A 87 -4.07 -2.63 -0.76
C LEU A 87 -4.21 -3.39 -2.08
N GLY A 88 -5.19 -3.04 -2.90
CA GLY A 88 -5.60 -3.71 -4.13
C GLY A 88 -5.14 -2.95 -5.36
N HIS A 89 -4.42 -3.63 -6.25
CA HIS A 89 -3.97 -3.04 -7.51
C HIS A 89 -3.84 -4.09 -8.62
N VAL A 90 -4.02 -3.65 -9.86
CA VAL A 90 -3.83 -4.46 -11.07
C VAL A 90 -2.51 -4.10 -11.72
N VAL A 91 -1.75 -5.13 -12.10
CA VAL A 91 -0.49 -4.99 -12.86
C VAL A 91 -0.50 -5.89 -14.08
N MET A 92 0.33 -5.55 -15.06
CA MET A 92 0.62 -6.48 -16.14
C MET A 92 1.54 -7.60 -15.67
N GLY A 93 1.22 -8.83 -16.09
CA GLY A 93 2.03 -10.01 -15.93
C GLY A 93 3.37 -9.89 -16.66
N ARG A 94 4.27 -10.85 -16.43
CA ARG A 94 5.59 -10.85 -17.09
C ARG A 94 5.49 -10.94 -18.61
N ASP A 95 4.42 -11.56 -19.10
CA ASP A 95 4.09 -11.75 -20.50
C ASP A 95 3.50 -10.50 -21.18
N LYS A 96 3.24 -9.43 -20.42
CA LYS A 96 2.69 -8.15 -20.89
C LYS A 96 1.29 -8.26 -21.51
N ARG A 97 0.58 -9.37 -21.25
CA ARG A 97 -0.75 -9.66 -21.83
C ARG A 97 -1.77 -10.03 -20.77
N THR A 98 -1.31 -10.70 -19.72
CA THR A 98 -2.14 -11.13 -18.61
C THR A 98 -2.23 -10.01 -17.58
N TYR A 99 -3.44 -9.55 -17.27
CA TYR A 99 -3.70 -8.73 -16.09
C TYR A 99 -3.60 -9.59 -14.84
N ARG A 100 -3.01 -9.04 -13.78
CA ARG A 100 -2.93 -9.69 -12.47
C ARG A 100 -3.47 -8.75 -11.41
N PHE A 101 -4.60 -9.12 -10.80
CA PHE A 101 -5.15 -8.37 -9.69
C PHE A 101 -4.56 -8.89 -8.37
N LEU A 102 -3.91 -8.00 -7.64
CA LEU A 102 -3.14 -8.31 -6.43
C LEU A 102 -3.74 -7.55 -5.25
N LYS A 103 -3.85 -8.22 -4.11
CA LYS A 103 -4.27 -7.62 -2.84
C LYS A 103 -3.21 -7.90 -1.79
N ASP A 104 -2.66 -6.85 -1.20
CA ASP A 104 -1.75 -6.98 -0.08
C ASP A 104 -2.54 -7.24 1.21
N THR A 105 -2.12 -8.25 1.98
CA THR A 105 -2.75 -8.65 3.25
C THR A 105 -1.69 -8.80 4.33
N ARG A 106 -2.12 -8.94 5.59
CA ARG A 106 -1.20 -9.25 6.71
C ARG A 106 -0.44 -10.56 6.53
N HIS A 107 -0.93 -11.47 5.68
CA HIS A 107 -0.30 -12.76 5.36
C HIS A 107 0.52 -12.70 4.07
N GLY A 108 0.77 -11.51 3.55
CA GLY A 108 1.46 -11.27 2.29
C GLY A 108 0.50 -10.97 1.14
N ARG A 109 1.05 -11.02 -0.07
CA ARG A 109 0.34 -10.67 -1.30
C ARG A 109 -0.49 -11.84 -1.81
N GLN A 110 -1.78 -11.61 -1.98
CA GLN A 110 -2.71 -12.56 -2.59
C GLN A 110 -2.99 -12.18 -4.04
N VAL A 111 -2.99 -13.18 -4.92
CA VAL A 111 -3.47 -13.02 -6.30
C VAL A 111 -4.97 -13.27 -6.31
N MET A 112 -5.75 -12.26 -6.69
CA MET A 112 -7.22 -12.34 -6.72
C MET A 112 -7.74 -12.92 -8.04
N LEU A 113 -7.08 -12.61 -9.15
CA LEU A 113 -7.34 -13.12 -10.50
C LEU A 113 -6.14 -12.88 -11.42
N GLU A 114 -5.90 -13.80 -12.35
CA GLU A 114 -5.03 -13.59 -13.51
C GLU A 114 -5.81 -13.93 -14.77
N THR A 115 -5.91 -13.00 -15.71
CA THR A 115 -6.63 -13.21 -16.98
C THR A 115 -6.08 -12.32 -18.07
N THR A 116 -6.26 -12.72 -19.32
CA THR A 116 -5.94 -11.87 -20.49
C THR A 116 -7.13 -11.02 -20.93
N SER A 117 -8.33 -11.33 -20.43
CA SER A 117 -9.58 -10.65 -20.74
C SER A 117 -9.75 -9.40 -19.87
N VAL A 118 -10.12 -8.29 -20.51
CA VAL A 118 -10.42 -7.02 -19.83
C VAL A 118 -11.74 -7.15 -19.08
N GLU A 119 -12.76 -7.73 -19.73
CA GLU A 119 -14.11 -7.87 -19.17
C GLU A 119 -14.11 -8.72 -17.90
N GLU A 120 -13.37 -9.83 -17.92
CA GLU A 120 -13.26 -10.72 -16.75
C GLU A 120 -12.50 -10.03 -15.61
N MET A 121 -11.45 -9.27 -15.93
CA MET A 121 -10.70 -8.50 -14.94
C MET A 121 -11.57 -7.38 -14.34
N ALA A 122 -12.27 -6.62 -15.19
CA ALA A 122 -13.17 -5.56 -14.77
C ALA A 122 -14.27 -6.11 -13.86
N SER A 123 -14.95 -7.19 -14.26
CA SER A 123 -15.96 -7.87 -13.44
C SER A 123 -15.42 -8.29 -12.07
N ARG A 124 -14.18 -8.81 -12.01
CA ARG A 124 -13.58 -9.22 -10.74
C ARG A 124 -13.25 -8.03 -9.84
N VAL A 125 -12.79 -6.93 -10.42
CA VAL A 125 -12.54 -5.67 -9.69
C VAL A 125 -13.86 -5.09 -9.19
N THR A 126 -14.93 -5.11 -9.98
CA THR A 126 -16.28 -4.70 -9.57
C THR A 126 -16.77 -5.53 -8.38
N ASP A 127 -16.66 -6.85 -8.44
CA ASP A 127 -17.00 -7.72 -7.31
C ASP A 127 -16.21 -7.33 -6.06
N TYR A 128 -14.92 -7.08 -6.21
CA TYR A 128 -14.05 -6.68 -5.12
C TYR A 128 -14.49 -5.35 -4.47
N VAL A 129 -14.77 -4.34 -5.30
CA VAL A 129 -15.27 -3.04 -4.87
C VAL A 129 -16.59 -3.18 -4.11
N ALA A 130 -17.53 -3.97 -4.64
CA ALA A 130 -18.81 -4.22 -3.97
C ALA A 130 -18.63 -4.83 -2.58
N HIS A 131 -17.73 -5.81 -2.44
CA HIS A 131 -17.42 -6.39 -1.12
C HIS A 131 -16.80 -5.36 -0.18
N ARG A 132 -15.93 -4.46 -0.68
CA ARG A 132 -15.32 -3.40 0.12
C ARG A 132 -16.33 -2.37 0.63
N LEU A 133 -17.30 -2.00 -0.20
CA LEU A 133 -18.38 -1.09 0.21
C LEU A 133 -19.21 -1.70 1.36
N ILE A 134 -19.55 -2.98 1.25
CA ILE A 134 -20.30 -3.70 2.28
C ILE A 134 -19.48 -3.86 3.57
N GLU A 135 -18.18 -4.17 3.46
CA GLU A 135 -17.28 -4.24 4.62
C GLU A 135 -17.21 -2.90 5.36
N ARG A 136 -17.16 -1.78 4.64
CA ARG A 136 -17.19 -0.43 5.22
C ARG A 136 -18.50 -0.17 5.95
N GLU A 137 -19.64 -0.44 5.33
CA GLU A 137 -20.95 -0.23 5.94
C GLU A 137 -21.08 -0.99 7.26
N ARG A 138 -20.70 -2.27 7.28
CA ARG A 138 -20.70 -3.09 8.50
C ARG A 138 -19.77 -2.57 9.58
N ALA A 139 -18.60 -2.04 9.21
CA ALA A 139 -17.67 -1.45 10.17
C ALA A 139 -18.27 -0.18 10.80
N LEU A 140 -18.93 0.67 10.00
CA LEU A 140 -19.60 1.87 10.48
C LEU A 140 -20.81 1.55 11.38
N GLU A 141 -21.57 0.50 11.07
CA GLU A 141 -22.65 0.02 11.94
C GLU A 141 -22.11 -0.54 13.27
N SER A 142 -21.07 -1.38 13.21
CA SER A 142 -20.44 -1.95 14.40
C SER A 142 -19.86 -0.87 15.32
N ASP A 143 -19.26 0.19 14.78
CA ASP A 143 -18.73 1.31 15.57
C ASP A 143 -19.86 2.12 16.24
N ARG A 144 -21.02 2.23 15.59
CA ARG A 144 -22.22 2.87 16.18
C ARG A 144 -22.78 2.06 17.34
N ASP A 145 -22.84 0.74 17.22
CA ASP A 145 -23.32 -0.15 18.29
C ASP A 145 -22.33 -0.27 19.46
N ALA A 146 -21.03 -0.06 19.21
CA ALA A 146 -19.98 -0.06 20.22
C ALA A 146 -19.86 1.28 20.99
N ALA A 147 -20.60 2.32 20.60
CA ALA A 147 -20.68 3.55 21.38
C ALA A 147 -21.20 3.21 22.80
N PRO A 148 -20.50 3.59 23.88
CA PRO A 148 -20.92 3.22 25.22
C PRO A 148 -22.28 3.85 25.50
N SER A 149 -23.33 3.03 25.50
CA SER A 149 -24.54 3.31 26.25
C SER A 149 -24.07 3.57 27.67
N THR A 150 -24.04 4.84 28.07
CA THR A 150 -23.76 5.23 29.45
C THR A 150 -24.72 4.39 30.29
N PRO A 151 -24.25 3.45 31.14
CA PRO A 151 -25.14 2.81 32.05
C PRO A 151 -25.46 3.88 33.09
N GLU A 152 -26.56 4.58 32.86
CA GLU A 152 -27.24 5.40 33.84
C GLU A 152 -27.64 4.45 34.98
N ARG A 153 -26.70 4.25 35.91
CA ARG A 153 -26.92 3.50 37.14
C ARG A 153 -27.85 4.31 38.01
N LEU A 154 -29.15 4.15 37.76
CA LEU A 154 -30.20 4.34 38.74
C LEU A 154 -30.71 2.96 39.14
N ALA A 155 -30.08 2.35 40.15
CA ALA A 155 -30.72 1.42 41.08
C ALA A 155 -29.70 1.01 42.15
N GLU A 156 -29.53 1.91 43.10
CA GLU A 156 -29.08 1.60 44.44
C GLU A 156 -30.16 0.76 45.14
N THR A 157 -29.97 -0.56 45.31
CA THR A 157 -30.59 -1.30 46.42
C THR A 157 -29.83 -2.60 46.74
N GLN A 158 -29.05 -2.54 47.82
CA GLN A 158 -28.89 -3.52 48.90
C GLN A 158 -28.26 -4.91 48.59
N ILE A 159 -27.04 -5.16 49.11
CA ILE A 159 -26.73 -5.95 50.34
C ILE A 159 -27.00 -7.44 50.15
N GLU A 160 -25.95 -8.26 49.99
CA GLU A 160 -25.58 -9.29 50.99
C GLU A 160 -24.21 -9.95 50.65
N SER A 161 -23.31 -9.88 51.63
CA SER A 161 -22.08 -10.66 51.84
C SER A 161 -22.29 -12.19 51.69
N ARG A 162 -21.40 -13.04 51.15
CA ARG A 162 -20.02 -13.42 51.58
C ARG A 162 -19.51 -14.58 50.63
N PRO A 163 -18.32 -15.20 50.78
CA PRO A 163 -17.40 -15.45 49.67
C PRO A 163 -17.03 -16.93 49.42
N SER A 164 -16.69 -17.29 48.17
CA SER A 164 -15.85 -18.49 47.93
C SER A 164 -15.19 -18.51 46.54
N ALA A 165 -13.86 -18.34 46.56
CA ALA A 165 -12.84 -19.15 45.89
C ALA A 165 -12.85 -19.40 44.35
N THR A 166 -11.74 -18.95 43.75
CA THR A 166 -10.87 -19.68 42.80
C THR A 166 -10.90 -19.33 41.31
N SER A 167 -9.70 -18.96 40.85
CA SER A 167 -9.10 -19.01 39.50
C SER A 167 -9.73 -18.21 38.36
N GLY A 168 -8.99 -17.19 37.92
CA GLY A 168 -9.17 -16.55 36.61
C GLY A 168 -8.06 -15.53 36.40
N GLY A 169 -7.30 -15.66 35.31
CA GLY A 169 -6.03 -14.98 35.08
C GLY A 169 -6.09 -13.45 35.18
N VAL A 170 -5.10 -12.89 35.87
CA VAL A 170 -4.93 -11.43 36.02
C VAL A 170 -4.30 -10.89 34.73
N GLY A 171 -5.15 -10.41 33.83
CA GLY A 171 -4.74 -9.61 32.67
C GLY A 171 -4.03 -8.34 33.12
N GLY A 172 -2.99 -7.93 32.37
CA GLY A 172 -2.02 -6.89 32.73
C GLY A 172 -2.57 -5.49 33.06
N TRP A 173 -3.87 -5.24 32.87
CA TRP A 173 -4.53 -4.00 33.31
C TRP A 173 -4.99 -4.00 34.78
N SER A 174 -5.25 -5.17 35.39
CA SER A 174 -5.60 -5.22 36.83
C SER A 174 -4.41 -4.92 37.74
N LEU A 175 -3.19 -5.25 37.30
CA LEU A 175 -1.97 -4.94 38.07
C LEU A 175 -1.67 -3.43 38.09
N LEU A 176 -1.97 -2.71 37.00
CA LEU A 176 -1.82 -1.25 36.96
C LEU A 176 -2.77 -0.53 37.93
N LEU A 177 -4.01 -1.00 38.06
CA LEU A 177 -4.98 -0.42 39.00
C LEU A 177 -4.65 -0.74 40.46
N VAL A 178 -4.19 -1.95 40.77
CA VAL A 178 -3.74 -2.31 42.13
C VAL A 178 -2.48 -1.52 42.51
N PHE A 179 -1.58 -1.29 41.56
CA PHE A 179 -0.38 -0.47 41.77
C PHE A 179 -0.72 1.01 42.04
N LEU A 180 -1.64 1.61 41.27
CA LEU A 180 -2.09 3.00 41.48
C LEU A 180 -2.81 3.18 42.83
N LEU A 181 -3.64 2.22 43.24
CA LEU A 181 -4.28 2.23 44.55
C LEU A 181 -3.24 2.15 45.68
N GLY A 182 -2.21 1.31 45.53
CA GLY A 182 -1.11 1.20 46.47
C GLY A 182 -0.32 2.49 46.65
N ILE A 183 -0.10 3.25 45.57
CA ILE A 183 0.60 4.56 45.63
C ILE A 183 -0.20 5.56 46.47
N VAL A 184 -1.52 5.65 46.26
CA VAL A 184 -2.36 6.61 47.01
C VAL A 184 -2.35 6.30 48.51
N VAL A 185 -2.45 5.02 48.88
CA VAL A 185 -2.38 4.60 50.29
C VAL A 185 -0.98 4.87 50.87
N GLY A 186 0.08 4.62 50.09
CA GLY A 186 1.46 4.89 50.50
C GLY A 186 1.73 6.39 50.75
N VAL A 187 1.26 7.26 49.86
CA VAL A 187 1.41 8.73 49.98
C VAL A 187 0.65 9.26 51.20
N ALA A 188 -0.57 8.77 51.44
CA ALA A 188 -1.35 9.15 52.62
C ALA A 188 -0.69 8.71 53.93
N GLY A 189 -0.07 7.52 53.95
CA GLY A 189 0.70 7.03 55.09
C GLY A 189 1.94 7.88 55.38
N LEU A 190 2.69 8.26 54.34
CA LEU A 190 3.86 9.15 54.46
C LEU A 190 3.49 10.55 54.95
N PHE A 191 2.36 11.10 54.49
CA PHE A 191 1.85 12.39 54.99
C PHE A 191 1.47 12.32 56.48
N SER A 192 0.82 11.23 56.90
CA SER A 192 0.42 11.04 58.30
C SER A 192 1.63 10.86 59.22
N ALA A 193 2.62 10.06 58.80
CA ALA A 193 3.84 9.84 59.56
C ALA A 193 4.72 11.11 59.63
N GLY A 194 4.80 11.88 58.53
CA GLY A 194 5.51 13.15 58.49
C GLY A 194 4.86 14.22 59.38
N MET A 195 3.53 14.30 59.40
CA MET A 195 2.79 15.26 60.24
C MET A 195 2.96 14.96 61.73
N VAL A 196 3.05 13.69 62.13
CA VAL A 196 3.30 13.27 63.53
C VAL A 196 4.74 13.52 63.98
N LEU A 197 5.71 13.47 63.07
CA LEU A 197 7.12 13.79 63.37
C LEU A 197 7.37 15.30 63.51
N ILE A 198 6.55 16.13 62.87
CA ILE A 198 6.59 17.60 62.94
C ILE A 198 5.85 18.15 64.16
N SER A 199 4.92 17.39 64.75
CA SER A 199 4.13 17.80 65.92
C SER A 199 4.70 17.32 67.26
N ARG A 200 5.96 16.85 67.31
CA ARG A 200 6.66 16.40 68.51
C ARG A 200 7.90 17.23 68.75
#